data_AF-A0A5E4KHF6-F1
#
_entry.id   AF-A0A5E4KHF6-F1
#
_cell.length_a   1.000
_cell.length_b   1.000
_cell.length_c   1.000
_cell.angle_alpha   90.00
_cell.angle_beta   90.00
_cell.angle_gamma   90.00
#
_symmetry.space_group_name_H-M   'P 1'
#
loop_
_entity.id
_entity.type
_entity.pdbx_description
1 polymer ?
#
loop_
_entity_poly.entity_id
_entity_poly.type
_entity_poly.pdbx_seq_one_letter_code
_entity_poly.pdbx_strand_id
1 'polypeptide(L)'
;MIDIQSFDTPTPFKDRDFTEYVIAIRQNEHVIKILHIKPDVSPGDWISRGDRIGTYIHNGYYTFWNNPAMHIEVRKPGDYLRASNNLSLTPDIEWNDLPWGKNIELECKVEEVNKKYALLSAPYQTCGDVCGYALDGGFLDGYIASNEGGFFGIVKPQGFFHPGVSLEVKTGDSIINCSGISFCLSFREPRIKVIPLKYGDELLSVGEIVHIRIAVL
;
A
#
# COMPACT_ATOMS: atom_id res chain seq x y z
N MET A 1 -23.85 -14.37 -5.71
CA MET A 1 -23.36 -15.65 -5.12
C MET A 1 -22.05 -15.35 -4.44
N ILE A 2 -21.95 -15.72 -3.17
CA ILE A 2 -20.73 -15.60 -2.37
C ILE A 2 -20.19 -17.02 -2.16
N ASP A 3 -18.90 -17.19 -2.39
CA ASP A 3 -18.13 -18.35 -1.92
C ASP A 3 -17.02 -17.89 -0.98
N ILE A 4 -16.65 -18.74 -0.03
CA ILE A 4 -15.65 -18.43 1.00
C ILE A 4 -14.75 -19.65 1.18
N GLN A 5 -13.44 -19.44 1.04
CA GLN A 5 -12.42 -20.43 1.37
C GLN A 5 -11.52 -19.90 2.48
N SER A 6 -10.93 -20.80 3.26
CA SER A 6 -9.94 -20.45 4.30
C SER A 6 -8.68 -21.29 4.17
N PHE A 7 -7.54 -20.69 4.47
CA PHE A 7 -6.23 -21.33 4.35
C PHE A 7 -5.35 -20.96 5.53
N ASP A 8 -4.50 -21.88 5.95
CA ASP A 8 -3.50 -21.57 6.96
C ASP A 8 -2.34 -20.76 6.34
N THR A 9 -1.85 -19.78 7.09
CA THR A 9 -0.76 -18.90 6.68
C THR A 9 0.51 -19.23 7.44
N PRO A 10 1.68 -19.24 6.78
CA PRO A 10 2.94 -19.37 7.46
C PRO A 10 3.22 -18.08 8.24
N THR A 11 3.51 -18.18 9.55
CA THR A 11 3.96 -17.00 10.30
C THR A 11 5.03 -17.33 11.31
N PRO A 12 6.10 -16.52 11.39
CA PRO A 12 7.07 -16.61 12.48
C PRO A 12 6.57 -15.90 13.76
N PHE A 13 5.43 -15.21 13.71
CA PHE A 13 4.93 -14.37 14.80
C PHE A 13 3.85 -15.08 15.61
N LYS A 14 4.02 -15.14 16.94
CA LYS A 14 3.14 -15.91 17.84
C LYS A 14 1.71 -15.33 17.98
N ASP A 15 1.55 -14.02 17.80
CA ASP A 15 0.31 -13.30 18.09
C ASP A 15 -0.45 -12.88 16.82
N ARG A 16 -0.44 -13.72 15.78
CA ARG A 16 -1.08 -13.41 14.50
C ARG A 16 -2.20 -14.37 14.15
N ASP A 17 -3.11 -13.90 13.32
CA ASP A 17 -4.10 -14.77 12.71
C ASP A 17 -3.37 -15.80 11.84
N PHE A 18 -3.57 -17.07 12.15
CA PHE A 18 -3.00 -18.16 11.35
C PHE A 18 -3.84 -18.47 10.12
N THR A 19 -5.01 -17.83 9.97
CA THR A 19 -5.96 -18.11 8.89
C THR A 19 -6.12 -16.92 7.96
N GLU A 20 -6.02 -17.19 6.66
CA GLU A 20 -6.45 -16.31 5.58
C GLU A 20 -7.82 -16.75 5.07
N TYR A 21 -8.58 -15.79 4.55
CA TYR A 21 -9.85 -16.02 3.90
C TYR A 21 -9.83 -15.48 2.47
N VAL A 22 -10.44 -16.25 1.57
CA VAL A 22 -10.75 -15.81 0.20
C VAL A 22 -12.26 -15.65 0.13
N ILE A 23 -12.74 -14.42 0.02
CA ILE A 23 -14.16 -14.13 -0.24
C ILE A 23 -14.31 -13.88 -1.74
N ALA A 24 -15.16 -14.66 -2.40
CA ALA A 24 -15.43 -14.55 -3.83
C ALA A 24 -16.89 -14.14 -4.06
N ILE A 25 -17.08 -12.93 -4.56
CA ILE A 25 -18.41 -12.38 -4.85
C ILE A 25 -18.61 -12.38 -6.35
N ARG A 26 -19.52 -13.21 -6.85
CA ARG A 26 -19.88 -13.24 -8.28
C ARG A 26 -20.88 -12.15 -8.61
N GLN A 27 -20.55 -11.34 -9.62
CA GLN A 27 -21.42 -10.38 -10.27
C GLN A 27 -21.34 -10.57 -11.79
N ASN A 28 -22.41 -11.12 -12.38
CA ASN A 28 -22.48 -11.48 -13.80
C ASN A 28 -21.29 -12.36 -14.24
N GLU A 29 -20.51 -11.88 -15.20
CA GLU A 29 -19.33 -12.52 -15.80
C GLU A 29 -18.03 -12.20 -15.05
N HIS A 30 -18.11 -11.61 -13.86
CA HIS A 30 -16.95 -11.28 -13.03
C HIS A 30 -17.07 -11.88 -11.63
N VAL A 31 -15.92 -12.13 -11.02
CA VAL A 31 -15.77 -12.49 -9.62
C VAL A 31 -14.85 -11.48 -8.97
N ILE A 32 -15.32 -10.85 -7.90
CA ILE A 32 -14.50 -10.02 -7.03
C ILE A 32 -13.94 -10.94 -5.95
N LYS A 33 -12.61 -11.11 -5.96
CA LYS A 33 -11.88 -11.87 -4.95
C LYS A 33 -11.32 -10.89 -3.93
N ILE A 34 -11.57 -11.15 -2.67
CA ILE A 34 -11.15 -10.32 -1.54
C ILE A 34 -10.35 -11.18 -0.56
N LEU A 35 -9.18 -10.69 -0.17
CA LEU A 35 -8.29 -11.31 0.84
C LEU A 35 -8.12 -10.41 2.06
N HIS A 36 -7.56 -10.98 3.13
CA HIS A 36 -7.19 -10.31 4.37
C HIS A 36 -8.39 -9.75 5.16
N ILE A 37 -9.57 -10.32 4.92
CA ILE A 37 -10.81 -9.99 5.60
C ILE A 37 -11.39 -11.27 6.18
N LYS A 38 -11.56 -11.33 7.51
CA LYS A 38 -12.37 -12.36 8.14
C LYS A 38 -13.84 -12.10 7.80
N PRO A 39 -14.54 -13.03 7.16
CA PRO A 39 -15.89 -12.82 6.68
C PRO A 39 -16.91 -12.75 7.83
N ASP A 40 -17.86 -11.82 7.74
CA ASP A 40 -19.08 -11.78 8.55
C ASP A 40 -20.31 -12.28 7.75
N VAL A 41 -20.12 -12.58 6.47
CA VAL A 41 -21.12 -13.12 5.53
C VAL A 41 -20.92 -14.61 5.32
N SER A 42 -21.96 -15.29 4.84
CA SER A 42 -21.98 -16.72 4.54
C SER A 42 -22.19 -17.02 3.05
N PRO A 43 -21.73 -18.18 2.56
CA PRO A 43 -22.07 -18.62 1.22
C PRO A 43 -23.60 -18.68 1.01
N GLY A 44 -24.06 -18.08 -0.10
CA GLY A 44 -25.49 -17.94 -0.40
C GLY A 44 -26.12 -16.61 0.01
N ASP A 45 -25.44 -15.79 0.83
CA ASP A 45 -25.93 -14.47 1.19
C ASP A 45 -26.00 -13.53 -0.02
N TRP A 46 -26.93 -12.58 0.07
CA TRP A 46 -27.04 -11.44 -0.84
C TRP A 46 -26.54 -10.20 -0.12
N ILE A 47 -25.66 -9.45 -0.79
CA ILE A 47 -25.09 -8.21 -0.27
C ILE A 47 -25.32 -7.08 -1.27
N SER A 48 -25.43 -5.87 -0.76
CA SER A 48 -25.55 -4.62 -1.49
C SER A 48 -24.31 -3.75 -1.31
N ARG A 49 -24.18 -2.73 -2.17
CA ARG A 49 -23.11 -1.74 -2.02
C ARG A 49 -23.22 -1.04 -0.66
N GLY A 50 -22.12 -1.03 0.08
CA GLY A 50 -22.04 -0.40 1.41
C GLY A 50 -22.27 -1.38 2.57
N ASP A 51 -22.71 -2.60 2.29
CA ASP A 51 -22.86 -3.62 3.32
C ASP A 51 -21.50 -4.05 3.86
N ARG A 52 -21.46 -4.32 5.17
CA ARG A 52 -20.28 -4.88 5.82
C ARG A 52 -20.13 -6.34 5.42
N ILE A 53 -18.95 -6.70 4.92
CA ILE A 53 -18.62 -8.08 4.51
C ILE A 53 -17.72 -8.82 5.51
N GLY A 54 -17.14 -8.11 6.48
CA GLY A 54 -16.19 -8.70 7.41
C GLY A 54 -15.38 -7.70 8.21
N THR A 55 -14.24 -8.18 8.72
CA THR A 55 -13.29 -7.44 9.55
C THR A 55 -11.86 -7.66 9.05
N TYR A 56 -11.04 -6.61 9.01
CA TYR A 56 -9.63 -6.73 8.66
C TYR A 56 -8.90 -7.69 9.62
N ILE A 57 -8.10 -8.58 9.05
CA ILE A 57 -7.22 -9.49 9.81
C ILE A 57 -5.75 -9.15 9.59
N HIS A 58 -4.92 -9.56 10.53
CA HIS A 58 -3.47 -9.39 10.45
C HIS A 58 -2.80 -10.76 10.53
N ASN A 59 -2.71 -11.42 9.38
CA ASN A 59 -2.23 -12.80 9.31
C ASN A 59 -0.74 -12.92 9.01
N GLY A 60 -0.31 -14.15 8.70
CA GLY A 60 1.08 -14.51 8.47
C GLY A 60 1.77 -13.87 7.26
N TYR A 61 1.02 -13.37 6.27
CA TYR A 61 1.59 -12.79 5.06
C TYR A 61 2.13 -11.37 5.25
N TYR A 62 1.70 -10.67 6.30
CA TYR A 62 2.15 -9.33 6.57
C TYR A 62 3.55 -9.30 7.20
N THR A 63 4.34 -8.26 6.94
CA THR A 63 5.53 -7.93 7.73
C THR A 63 5.13 -7.14 9.00
N PHE A 64 6.07 -6.87 9.91
CA PHE A 64 5.78 -6.16 11.16
C PHE A 64 5.23 -4.74 10.93
N TRP A 65 5.56 -4.10 9.80
CA TRP A 65 5.21 -2.71 9.51
C TRP A 65 3.92 -2.53 8.73
N ASN A 66 3.36 -3.61 8.15
CA ASN A 66 2.10 -3.49 7.45
C ASN A 66 0.96 -3.20 8.44
N ASN A 67 0.04 -2.38 7.95
CA ASN A 67 -1.27 -2.28 8.56
C ASN A 67 -2.19 -3.29 7.87
N PRO A 68 -3.20 -3.82 8.57
CA PRO A 68 -4.25 -4.60 7.93
C PRO A 68 -4.86 -3.81 6.76
N ALA A 69 -5.02 -4.46 5.62
CA ALA A 69 -5.51 -3.86 4.39
C ALA A 69 -6.32 -4.88 3.59
N MET A 70 -7.22 -4.43 2.73
CA MET A 70 -8.00 -5.31 1.87
C MET A 70 -7.27 -5.46 0.55
N HIS A 71 -7.05 -6.69 0.11
CA HIS A 71 -6.56 -6.96 -1.24
C HIS A 71 -7.73 -7.39 -2.12
N ILE A 72 -7.91 -6.72 -3.25
CA ILE A 72 -9.04 -6.92 -4.15
C ILE A 72 -8.53 -7.26 -5.55
N GLU A 73 -9.10 -8.30 -6.15
CA GLU A 73 -8.88 -8.66 -7.55
C GLU A 73 -10.22 -8.83 -8.26
N VAL A 74 -10.26 -8.44 -9.55
CA VAL A 74 -11.38 -8.76 -10.44
C VAL A 74 -10.95 -9.89 -11.37
N ARG A 75 -11.77 -10.93 -11.48
CA ARG A 75 -11.41 -12.20 -12.12
C ARG A 75 -12.56 -12.76 -12.96
N LYS A 76 -12.22 -13.68 -13.86
CA LYS A 76 -13.22 -14.48 -14.58
C LYS A 76 -13.78 -15.60 -13.66
N PRO A 77 -15.03 -16.05 -13.87
CA PRO A 77 -15.59 -17.19 -13.16
C PRO A 77 -14.72 -18.44 -13.31
N GLY A 78 -14.60 -19.22 -12.23
CA GLY A 78 -13.82 -20.47 -12.19
C GLY A 78 -12.31 -20.31 -11.94
N ASP A 79 -11.81 -19.07 -11.86
CA ASP A 79 -10.37 -18.79 -11.72
C ASP A 79 -10.00 -18.00 -10.45
N TYR A 80 -10.95 -17.84 -9.52
CA TYR A 80 -10.77 -16.93 -8.37
C TYR A 80 -9.82 -17.46 -7.29
N LEU A 81 -9.53 -18.77 -7.27
CA LEU A 81 -8.58 -19.37 -6.35
C LEU A 81 -7.12 -19.26 -6.82
N ARG A 82 -6.88 -18.91 -8.09
CA ARG A 82 -5.51 -18.73 -8.60
C ARG A 82 -4.91 -17.42 -8.11
N ALA A 83 -3.58 -17.41 -8.00
CA ALA A 83 -2.81 -16.20 -7.71
C ALA A 83 -2.58 -15.34 -8.97
N SER A 84 -2.40 -15.95 -10.14
CA SER A 84 -2.20 -15.28 -11.43
C SER A 84 -3.49 -15.18 -12.24
N ASN A 85 -3.54 -14.41 -13.33
CA ASN A 85 -4.67 -14.24 -14.28
C ASN A 85 -5.82 -13.31 -13.82
N ASN A 86 -5.54 -12.38 -12.90
CA ASN A 86 -6.48 -11.31 -12.62
C ASN A 86 -6.69 -10.42 -13.87
N LEU A 87 -7.86 -9.80 -13.98
CA LEU A 87 -8.09 -8.76 -14.96
C LEU A 87 -7.36 -7.49 -14.55
N SER A 88 -6.86 -6.74 -15.54
CA SER A 88 -6.22 -5.45 -15.29
C SER A 88 -7.27 -4.45 -14.80
N LEU A 89 -6.92 -3.70 -13.76
CA LEU A 89 -7.73 -2.58 -13.26
C LEU A 89 -7.05 -1.29 -13.68
N THR A 90 -7.81 -0.41 -14.32
CA THR A 90 -7.36 0.95 -14.62
C THR A 90 -7.96 1.87 -13.56
N PRO A 91 -7.14 2.62 -12.81
CA PRO A 91 -7.64 3.63 -11.89
C PRO A 91 -8.45 4.68 -12.66
N ASP A 92 -9.68 4.94 -12.18
CA ASP A 92 -10.52 6.01 -12.70
C ASP A 92 -10.12 7.32 -11.99
N ILE A 93 -9.08 7.96 -12.49
CA ILE A 93 -8.51 9.19 -11.95
C ILE A 93 -8.62 10.27 -13.01
N GLU A 94 -9.19 11.42 -12.64
CA GLU A 94 -9.17 12.62 -13.48
C GLU A 94 -7.75 13.23 -13.46
N TRP A 95 -6.94 12.83 -14.44
CA TRP A 95 -5.55 13.26 -14.51
C TRP A 95 -5.42 14.71 -14.96
N ASN A 96 -4.69 15.50 -14.16
CA ASN A 96 -4.17 16.81 -14.53
C ASN A 96 -2.66 16.71 -14.78
N ASP A 97 -2.08 17.73 -15.42
CA ASP A 97 -0.64 17.79 -15.63
C ASP A 97 0.09 17.87 -14.27
N LEU A 98 0.80 16.79 -13.94
CA LEU A 98 1.66 16.72 -12.77
C LEU A 98 3.07 17.22 -13.12
N PRO A 99 3.83 17.76 -12.13
CA PRO A 99 5.21 18.16 -12.34
C PRO A 99 6.03 17.05 -12.99
N TRP A 100 6.68 17.39 -14.10
CA TRP A 100 7.63 16.50 -14.73
C TRP A 100 9.03 16.72 -14.17
N GLY A 101 9.65 15.65 -13.71
CA GLY A 101 10.98 15.69 -13.13
C GLY A 101 11.42 14.31 -12.69
N LYS A 102 12.65 13.92 -13.01
CA LYS A 102 13.23 12.65 -12.58
C LYS A 102 13.67 12.63 -11.13
N ASN A 103 13.52 13.74 -10.40
CA ASN A 103 13.91 13.87 -9.02
C ASN A 103 12.78 14.50 -8.22
N ILE A 104 12.62 14.06 -6.98
CA ILE A 104 11.77 14.70 -5.99
C ILE A 104 12.58 14.88 -4.71
N GLU A 105 12.46 16.06 -4.10
CA GLU A 105 13.00 16.39 -2.79
C GLU A 105 11.83 16.84 -1.92
N LEU A 106 11.67 16.18 -0.78
CA LEU A 106 10.59 16.43 0.16
C LEU A 106 11.19 16.83 1.50
N GLU A 107 10.78 18.01 1.99
CA GLU A 107 10.92 18.35 3.40
C GLU A 107 9.66 17.86 4.11
N CYS A 108 9.87 16.94 5.05
CA CYS A 108 8.81 16.21 5.71
C CYS A 108 8.82 16.49 7.21
N LYS A 109 7.65 16.56 7.83
CA LYS A 109 7.51 16.64 9.29
C LYS A 109 7.02 15.33 9.87
N VAL A 110 7.66 14.83 10.92
CA VAL A 110 7.22 13.62 11.63
C VAL A 110 5.99 13.95 12.48
N GLU A 111 4.86 13.33 12.18
CA GLU A 111 3.60 13.54 12.91
C GLU A 111 3.34 12.44 13.94
N GLU A 112 3.69 11.20 13.61
CA GLU A 112 3.46 10.05 14.49
C GLU A 112 4.65 9.11 14.47
N VAL A 113 4.94 8.52 15.63
CA VAL A 113 5.94 7.46 15.78
C VAL A 113 5.35 6.34 16.59
N ASN A 114 5.54 5.11 16.12
CA ASN A 114 5.22 3.91 16.89
C ASN A 114 6.31 2.85 16.65
N LYS A 115 6.19 1.70 17.33
CA LYS A 115 7.18 0.61 17.25
C LYS A 115 7.38 0.03 15.85
N LYS A 116 6.48 0.29 14.90
CA LYS A 116 6.51 -0.27 13.55
C LYS A 116 7.07 0.68 12.51
N TYR A 117 6.87 1.98 12.65
CA TYR A 117 7.24 3.01 11.68
C TYR A 117 7.01 4.42 12.23
N ALA A 118 7.55 5.42 11.53
CA ALA A 118 7.16 6.82 11.65
C ALA A 118 6.25 7.24 10.48
N LEU A 119 5.29 8.12 10.72
CA LEU A 119 4.45 8.77 9.70
C LEU A 119 4.84 10.23 9.53
N LEU A 120 4.98 10.63 8.27
CA LEU A 120 5.45 11.95 7.90
C LEU A 120 4.41 12.67 7.04
N SER A 121 4.27 13.98 7.27
CA SER A 121 3.63 14.95 6.37
C SER A 121 4.65 15.47 5.37
N ALA A 122 4.21 15.80 4.16
CA ALA A 122 4.95 16.65 3.23
C ALA A 122 3.96 17.29 2.24
N PRO A 123 4.34 18.37 1.55
CA PRO A 123 3.55 18.91 0.44
C PRO A 123 3.25 17.83 -0.61
N TYR A 124 2.02 17.83 -1.13
CA TYR A 124 1.52 16.82 -2.07
C TYR A 124 0.76 17.49 -3.21
N GLN A 125 0.46 16.71 -4.25
CA GLN A 125 -0.34 17.14 -5.41
C GLN A 125 -1.62 16.32 -5.51
N THR A 126 -2.56 16.79 -6.32
CA THR A 126 -3.87 16.18 -6.53
C THR A 126 -4.17 15.97 -8.01
N CYS A 127 -4.80 14.86 -8.35
CA CYS A 127 -5.44 14.60 -9.64
C CYS A 127 -6.83 14.03 -9.38
N GLY A 128 -7.88 14.76 -9.78
CA GLY A 128 -9.25 14.49 -9.32
C GLY A 128 -9.32 14.47 -7.79
N ASP A 129 -9.90 13.40 -7.26
CA ASP A 129 -10.02 13.16 -5.81
C ASP A 129 -8.77 12.53 -5.18
N VAL A 130 -7.77 12.16 -5.98
CA VAL A 130 -6.57 11.44 -5.51
C VAL A 130 -5.45 12.42 -5.16
N CYS A 131 -4.91 12.27 -3.96
CA CYS A 131 -3.75 12.98 -3.46
C CYS A 131 -2.52 12.04 -3.43
N GLY A 132 -1.35 12.56 -3.79
CA GLY A 132 -0.10 11.81 -3.79
C GLY A 132 1.14 12.68 -3.99
N TYR A 133 2.31 12.05 -4.04
CA TYR A 133 3.60 12.73 -4.22
C TYR A 133 4.08 12.56 -5.66
N ALA A 134 4.22 13.67 -6.38
CA ALA A 134 4.50 13.65 -7.81
C ALA A 134 5.97 13.36 -8.15
N LEU A 135 6.20 12.39 -9.04
CA LEU A 135 7.51 12.09 -9.63
C LEU A 135 7.31 11.69 -11.10
N ASP A 136 8.14 12.23 -11.99
CA ASP A 136 8.15 11.91 -13.43
C ASP A 136 6.74 11.98 -14.09
N GLY A 137 5.93 12.98 -13.70
CA GLY A 137 4.58 13.17 -14.24
C GLY A 137 3.54 12.14 -13.76
N GLY A 138 3.77 11.46 -12.64
CA GLY A 138 2.81 10.58 -11.98
C GLY A 138 2.95 10.60 -10.47
N PHE A 139 2.23 9.73 -9.77
CA PHE A 139 2.33 9.61 -8.32
C PHE A 139 3.13 8.39 -7.86
N LEU A 140 4.00 8.58 -6.88
CA LEU A 140 4.64 7.47 -6.17
C LEU A 140 3.61 6.67 -5.36
N ASP A 141 3.67 5.35 -5.48
CA ASP A 141 2.88 4.41 -4.68
C ASP A 141 3.69 3.16 -4.35
N GLY A 142 3.47 2.58 -3.17
CA GLY A 142 4.16 1.38 -2.69
C GLY A 142 5.42 1.67 -1.88
N TYR A 143 6.29 0.65 -1.74
CA TYR A 143 7.44 0.63 -0.84
C TYR A 143 8.77 0.64 -1.59
N ILE A 144 9.54 1.71 -1.43
CA ILE A 144 10.91 1.83 -1.92
C ILE A 144 11.85 1.33 -0.82
N ALA A 145 12.52 0.20 -1.06
CA ALA A 145 13.51 -0.33 -0.15
C ALA A 145 14.82 0.45 -0.27
N SER A 146 15.54 0.62 0.84
CA SER A 146 16.90 1.18 0.85
C SER A 146 17.93 0.24 0.21
N ASN A 147 17.63 -1.06 0.21
CA ASN A 147 18.46 -2.11 -0.38
C ASN A 147 17.67 -2.84 -1.48
N GLU A 148 17.27 -4.09 -1.24
CA GLU A 148 16.53 -4.92 -2.20
C GLU A 148 15.12 -5.27 -1.71
N GLY A 149 14.26 -5.72 -2.63
CA GLY A 149 12.93 -6.26 -2.31
C GLY A 149 11.82 -5.22 -2.12
N GLY A 150 12.04 -3.97 -2.54
CA GLY A 150 10.99 -2.97 -2.63
C GLY A 150 9.94 -3.34 -3.68
N PHE A 151 8.70 -2.90 -3.47
CA PHE A 151 7.64 -2.97 -4.47
C PHE A 151 6.90 -1.64 -4.49
N PHE A 152 7.27 -0.80 -5.44
CA PHE A 152 6.70 0.54 -5.63
C PHE A 152 6.52 0.82 -7.11
N GLY A 153 5.92 1.94 -7.46
CA GLY A 153 5.97 2.46 -8.81
C GLY A 153 5.41 3.86 -8.90
N ILE A 154 5.31 4.33 -10.13
CA ILE A 154 4.73 5.60 -10.49
C ILE A 154 3.41 5.31 -11.21
N VAL A 155 2.31 5.71 -10.61
CA VAL A 155 0.96 5.63 -11.18
C VAL A 155 0.77 6.83 -12.10
N LYS A 156 0.42 6.57 -13.36
CA LYS A 156 0.24 7.54 -14.44
C LYS A 156 -1.05 7.25 -15.21
N PRO A 157 -1.52 8.17 -16.09
CA PRO A 157 -2.65 7.90 -16.97
C PRO A 157 -2.50 6.63 -17.81
N GLN A 158 -1.26 6.27 -18.17
CA GLN A 158 -0.94 5.09 -18.98
C GLN A 158 -0.83 3.80 -18.14
N GLY A 159 -0.97 3.87 -16.82
CA GLY A 159 -0.87 2.74 -15.90
C GLY A 159 0.26 2.88 -14.88
N PHE A 160 0.69 1.74 -14.34
CA PHE A 160 1.73 1.65 -13.32
C PHE A 160 3.11 1.38 -13.94
N PHE A 161 4.10 2.16 -13.56
CA PHE A 161 5.47 2.06 -14.05
C PHE A 161 6.44 1.81 -12.91
N HIS A 162 7.33 0.83 -13.03
CA HIS A 162 8.33 0.49 -12.01
C HIS A 162 9.74 0.89 -12.50
N PRO A 163 10.20 2.13 -12.24
CA PRO A 163 11.55 2.54 -12.59
C PRO A 163 12.58 2.09 -11.54
N GLY A 164 13.85 2.04 -11.94
CA GLY A 164 14.95 2.05 -10.97
C GLY A 164 15.04 3.42 -10.30
N VAL A 165 15.31 3.47 -9.00
CA VAL A 165 15.46 4.72 -8.25
C VAL A 165 16.63 4.65 -7.27
N SER A 166 17.19 5.82 -6.94
CA SER A 166 17.96 6.00 -5.71
C SER A 166 17.09 6.66 -4.63
N LEU A 167 17.36 6.32 -3.37
CA LEU A 167 16.66 6.83 -2.20
C LEU A 167 17.67 7.34 -1.18
N GLU A 168 17.45 8.55 -0.67
CA GLU A 168 18.16 9.12 0.46
C GLU A 168 17.18 9.69 1.48
N VAL A 169 17.41 9.41 2.77
CA VAL A 169 16.58 9.89 3.89
C VAL A 169 17.51 10.47 4.95
N LYS A 170 17.28 11.72 5.36
CA LYS A 170 18.14 12.46 6.29
C LYS A 170 17.37 13.24 7.35
N THR A 171 18.01 13.46 8.50
CA THR A 171 17.62 14.46 9.50
C THR A 171 18.83 15.37 9.78
N GLY A 172 18.66 16.67 9.55
CA GLY A 172 19.81 17.58 9.42
C GLY A 172 20.83 17.04 8.40
N ASP A 173 22.09 16.94 8.81
CA ASP A 173 23.17 16.40 7.97
C ASP A 173 23.35 14.88 8.08
N SER A 174 22.54 14.20 8.91
CA SER A 174 22.71 12.77 9.21
C SER A 174 21.79 11.89 8.35
N ILE A 175 22.36 10.85 7.72
CA ILE A 175 21.59 9.83 6.99
C ILE A 175 20.87 8.93 7.99
N ILE A 176 19.58 8.70 7.74
CA ILE A 176 18.75 7.78 8.52
C ILE A 176 18.86 6.39 7.91
N ASN A 177 19.38 5.45 8.70
CA ASN A 177 19.47 4.06 8.30
C ASN A 177 18.13 3.35 8.53
N CYS A 178 17.28 3.34 7.50
CA CYS A 178 15.96 2.72 7.52
C CYS A 178 15.88 1.55 6.51
N SER A 179 14.90 0.67 6.68
CA SER A 179 14.64 -0.42 5.73
C SER A 179 14.17 0.12 4.37
N GLY A 180 13.44 1.24 4.41
CA GLY A 180 12.93 1.94 3.25
C GLY A 180 11.79 2.87 3.63
N ILE A 181 11.12 3.40 2.60
CA ILE A 181 9.97 4.30 2.76
C ILE A 181 8.79 3.83 1.92
N SER A 182 7.58 4.08 2.39
CA SER A 182 6.36 3.73 1.67
C SER A 182 5.47 4.94 1.44
N PHE A 183 4.95 5.02 0.21
CA PHE A 183 3.98 5.97 -0.27
C PHE A 183 2.65 5.25 -0.49
N CYS A 184 1.55 5.98 -0.28
CA CYS A 184 0.21 5.48 -0.53
C CYS A 184 -0.62 6.63 -1.09
N LEU A 185 -1.31 6.38 -2.21
CA LEU A 185 -2.33 7.30 -2.71
C LEU A 185 -3.47 7.42 -1.70
N SER A 186 -4.07 8.60 -1.62
CA SER A 186 -5.10 8.88 -0.62
C SER A 186 -6.20 9.77 -1.19
N PHE A 187 -7.45 9.56 -0.75
CA PHE A 187 -8.56 10.51 -0.98
C PHE A 187 -8.58 11.65 0.06
N ARG A 188 -7.55 11.71 0.89
CA ARG A 188 -7.28 12.73 1.91
C ARG A 188 -5.81 13.10 1.83
N GLU A 189 -5.32 13.89 2.78
CA GLU A 189 -3.89 14.13 2.94
C GLU A 189 -3.11 12.80 3.00
N PRO A 190 -2.19 12.53 2.06
CA PRO A 190 -1.36 11.34 2.06
C PRO A 190 -0.27 11.46 3.13
N ARG A 191 0.26 10.33 3.57
CA ARG A 191 1.37 10.25 4.53
C ARG A 191 2.47 9.35 3.97
N ILE A 192 3.69 9.62 4.39
CA ILE A 192 4.86 8.80 4.06
C ILE A 192 5.20 7.96 5.28
N LYS A 193 5.44 6.66 5.09
CA LYS A 193 5.98 5.79 6.15
C LYS A 193 7.49 5.72 6.03
N VAL A 194 8.20 5.93 7.13
CA VAL A 194 9.62 5.54 7.26
C VAL A 194 9.67 4.26 8.09
N ILE A 195 10.20 3.18 7.50
CA ILE A 195 10.18 1.84 8.08
C ILE A 195 11.55 1.55 8.72
N PRO A 196 11.62 1.25 10.04
CA PRO A 196 12.86 0.88 10.69
C PRO A 196 13.43 -0.44 10.18
N LEU A 197 14.71 -0.67 10.45
CA LEU A 197 15.35 -1.95 10.13
C LEU A 197 14.73 -3.11 10.92
N LYS A 198 14.34 -2.85 12.18
CA LYS A 198 13.69 -3.84 13.04
C LYS A 198 12.51 -3.23 13.78
N TYR A 199 11.55 -4.09 14.12
CA TYR A 199 10.45 -3.72 14.99
C TYR A 199 10.98 -3.20 16.33
N GLY A 200 10.49 -2.03 16.75
CA GLY A 200 10.84 -1.39 18.00
C GLY A 200 12.02 -0.42 17.92
N ASP A 201 12.73 -0.33 16.79
CA ASP A 201 13.79 0.67 16.63
C ASP A 201 13.17 2.08 16.57
N GLU A 202 13.66 2.97 17.42
CA GLU A 202 13.29 4.38 17.44
C GLU A 202 14.23 5.16 16.51
N LEU A 203 13.77 5.45 15.29
CA LEU A 203 14.56 6.19 14.30
C LEU A 203 14.37 7.70 14.35
N LEU A 204 13.18 8.13 14.78
CA LEU A 204 12.67 9.50 14.62
C LEU A 204 11.80 9.86 15.82
N SER A 205 11.70 11.16 16.08
CA SER A 205 10.84 11.77 17.10
C SER A 205 9.76 12.65 16.46
N VAL A 206 8.59 12.71 17.08
CA VAL A 206 7.50 13.58 16.63
C VAL A 206 7.99 15.04 16.61
N GLY A 207 7.70 15.75 15.52
CA GLY A 207 8.11 17.13 15.29
C GLY A 207 9.46 17.28 14.58
N GLU A 208 10.24 16.21 14.40
CA GLU A 208 11.48 16.27 13.63
C GLU A 208 11.21 16.55 12.14
N ILE A 209 12.18 17.19 11.50
CA ILE A 209 12.19 17.44 10.06
C ILE A 209 13.08 16.39 9.39
N VAL A 210 12.51 15.73 8.40
CA VAL A 210 13.16 14.68 7.61
C VAL A 210 13.20 15.13 6.16
N HIS A 211 14.37 15.08 5.54
CA HIS A 211 14.54 15.32 4.12
C HIS A 211 14.59 13.99 3.38
N ILE A 212 13.72 13.82 2.39
CA ILE A 212 13.67 12.64 1.52
C ILE A 212 14.03 13.08 0.11
N ARG A 213 14.97 12.38 -0.52
CA ARG A 213 15.31 12.57 -1.92
C ARG A 213 15.16 11.26 -2.68
N ILE A 214 14.45 11.29 -3.80
CA ILE A 214 14.30 10.15 -4.71
C ILE A 214 14.67 10.61 -6.12
N ALA A 215 15.48 9.82 -6.82
CA ALA A 215 15.88 10.06 -8.20
C ALA A 215 15.63 8.83 -9.07
N VAL A 216 14.98 8.99 -10.22
CA VAL A 216 14.80 7.97 -11.25
C VAL A 216 16.12 7.76 -12.01
N LEU A 217 16.55 6.50 -12.13
CA LEU A 217 17.78 6.08 -12.81
C LEU A 217 17.58 5.94 -14.34
#